data_AF-S2KK81-F1
#
_entry.id   AF-S2KK81-F1
#
_cell.length_a   1.000
_cell.length_b   1.000
_cell.length_c   1.000
_cell.angle_alpha   90.00
_cell.angle_beta   90.00
_cell.angle_gamma   90.00
#
_symmetry.space_group_name_H-M   'P 1'
#
loop_
_entity.id
_entity.type
_entity.pdbx_description
1 polymer ?
#
loop_
_entity_poly.entity_id
_entity_poly.type
_entity_poly.pdbx_seq_one_letter_code
_entity_poly.pdbx_strand_id
1 'polypeptide(L)'
;MSIEINSKIVSLSIKKAVQEAPPLADENPLTVRIPSRPEGTLEAVSEKISYVGAEGRKKVYVLVSFMPVEGVLNGKRVVIERPVEFFFPSGQLSSEHQWITATMRSLSLAARGGYVTQALADLRKVVWDKGLVRCGTNRWGKPMFHDSEVSAVAWSIQQILYRRGFVDIDGNQVPVDELVSRYAHRLAHGHPWQPPEPEEVARQERAEQENGDGPTVVGQCPECRGDLIMMDGCPTCYAGCGWSKCG
;
A
#
# COMPACT_ATOMS: atom_id res chain seq x y z
N MET A 1 39.28 -38.16 33.00
CA MET A 1 39.60 -39.42 32.28
C MET A 1 40.26 -39.03 30.97
N SER A 2 41.58 -39.18 30.90
CA SER A 2 42.41 -38.91 29.72
C SER A 2 42.48 -40.17 28.87
N ILE A 3 42.16 -40.05 27.58
CA ILE A 3 42.22 -41.16 26.63
C ILE A 3 43.60 -41.09 25.96
N GLU A 4 44.44 -42.09 26.19
CA GLU A 4 45.72 -42.26 25.50
C GLU A 4 45.51 -43.02 24.20
N ILE A 5 45.92 -42.43 23.08
CA ILE A 5 45.81 -43.04 21.74
C ILE A 5 47.19 -43.61 21.39
N ASN A 6 47.33 -44.94 21.45
CA ASN A 6 48.58 -45.67 21.19
C ASN A 6 48.79 -46.07 19.72
N SER A 7 48.05 -45.50 18.77
CA SER A 7 48.15 -45.81 17.35
C SER A 7 48.51 -44.57 16.50
N LYS A 8 49.28 -44.79 15.43
CA LYS A 8 49.63 -43.72 14.47
C LYS A 8 48.37 -43.25 13.76
N ILE A 9 47.99 -41.99 13.95
CA ILE A 9 46.89 -41.34 13.23
C ILE A 9 47.33 -41.18 11.77
N VAL A 10 46.73 -41.95 10.85
CA VAL A 10 47.12 -41.99 9.43
C VAL A 10 46.42 -40.89 8.62
N SER A 11 45.26 -40.40 9.05
CA SER A 11 44.62 -39.22 8.49
C SER A 11 43.59 -38.64 9.46
N LEU A 12 43.58 -37.31 9.59
CA LEU A 12 42.62 -36.54 10.38
C LEU A 12 41.86 -35.63 9.41
N SER A 13 40.59 -35.92 9.15
CA SER A 13 39.71 -34.97 8.44
C SER A 13 38.93 -34.16 9.45
N ILE A 14 39.42 -32.95 9.73
CA ILE A 14 38.68 -31.95 10.47
C ILE A 14 37.57 -31.45 9.54
N LYS A 15 36.31 -31.59 9.95
CA LYS A 15 35.18 -30.93 9.27
C LYS A 15 35.51 -29.44 9.24
N LYS A 16 35.86 -28.94 8.05
CA LYS A 16 36.15 -27.53 7.81
C LYS A 16 34.94 -26.75 8.32
N ALA A 17 35.17 -25.84 9.28
CA ALA A 17 34.12 -24.96 9.75
C ALA A 17 33.51 -24.28 8.53
N VAL A 18 32.21 -24.44 8.35
CA VAL A 18 31.45 -23.74 7.31
C VAL A 18 31.65 -22.26 7.63
N GLN A 19 32.40 -21.54 6.80
CA GLN A 19 32.46 -20.09 6.88
C GLN A 19 31.03 -19.59 6.75
N GLU A 20 30.51 -18.95 7.80
CA GLU A 20 29.24 -18.23 7.73
C GLU A 20 29.35 -17.24 6.57
N ALA A 21 28.43 -17.39 5.61
CA ALA A 21 28.33 -16.45 4.51
C ALA A 21 28.10 -15.04 5.10
N PRO A 22 28.72 -14.00 4.51
CA PRO A 22 28.51 -12.64 4.98
C PRO A 22 27.00 -12.33 4.99
N PRO A 23 26.51 -11.54 5.97
CA PRO A 23 25.11 -11.16 6.04
C PRO A 23 24.69 -10.49 4.72
N LEU A 24 23.55 -10.91 4.18
CA LEU A 24 22.99 -10.31 2.98
C LEU A 24 22.72 -8.82 3.28
N ALA A 25 23.19 -7.94 2.40
CA ALA A 25 22.88 -6.52 2.49
C ALA A 25 21.38 -6.32 2.32
N ASP A 26 20.77 -5.49 3.16
CA ASP A 26 19.37 -5.15 3.02
C ASP A 26 19.12 -4.41 1.71
N GLU A 27 18.11 -4.88 0.98
CA GLU A 27 17.71 -4.37 -0.32
C GLU A 27 16.18 -4.29 -0.33
N ASN A 28 15.64 -3.09 -0.18
CA ASN A 28 14.21 -2.90 -0.11
C ASN A 28 13.55 -3.24 -1.47
N PRO A 29 12.70 -4.28 -1.54
CA PRO A 29 12.12 -4.71 -2.81
C PRO A 29 11.11 -3.70 -3.40
N LEU A 30 10.63 -2.72 -2.62
CA LEU A 30 9.81 -1.61 -3.16
C LEU A 30 10.62 -0.67 -4.04
N THR A 31 11.87 -0.41 -3.67
CA THR A 31 12.71 0.62 -4.31
C THR A 31 13.76 0.05 -5.23
N VAL A 32 14.00 -1.27 -5.21
CA VAL A 32 14.92 -1.91 -6.16
C VAL A 32 14.49 -1.58 -7.59
N ARG A 33 15.45 -1.11 -8.39
CA ARG A 33 15.19 -0.65 -9.74
C ARG A 33 15.07 -1.84 -10.69
N ILE A 34 13.94 -1.90 -11.40
CA ILE A 34 13.72 -2.89 -12.46
C ILE A 34 14.21 -2.28 -13.78
N PRO A 35 15.30 -2.79 -14.39
CA PRO A 35 15.95 -2.14 -15.52
C PRO A 35 15.05 -2.10 -16.76
N SER A 36 14.36 -3.21 -17.05
CA SER A 36 13.44 -3.36 -18.17
C SER A 36 12.31 -4.31 -17.80
N ARG A 37 11.22 -4.23 -18.56
CA ARG A 37 10.13 -5.22 -18.48
C ARG A 37 10.69 -6.59 -18.89
N PRO A 38 10.50 -7.66 -18.09
CA PRO A 38 10.90 -9.01 -18.47
C PRO A 38 10.22 -9.48 -19.75
N GLU A 39 10.90 -10.37 -20.48
CA GLU A 39 10.29 -11.11 -21.58
C GLU A 39 9.26 -12.12 -21.06
N GLY A 40 8.26 -12.44 -21.89
CA GLY A 40 7.23 -13.40 -21.55
C GLY A 40 5.94 -12.78 -20.98
N THR A 41 5.20 -13.62 -20.26
CA THR A 41 3.87 -13.31 -19.74
C THR A 41 3.97 -12.65 -18.36
N LEU A 42 3.09 -11.68 -18.13
CA LEU A 42 2.90 -11.05 -16.82
C LEU A 42 1.43 -11.20 -16.43
N GLU A 43 1.18 -11.39 -15.15
CA GLU A 43 -0.18 -11.34 -14.63
C GLU A 43 -0.66 -9.88 -14.67
N ALA A 44 -1.84 -9.65 -15.25
CA ALA A 44 -2.37 -8.31 -15.42
C ALA A 44 -3.85 -8.23 -15.06
N VAL A 45 -4.24 -7.11 -14.46
CA VAL A 45 -5.63 -6.73 -14.26
C VAL A 45 -6.07 -5.85 -15.42
N SER A 46 -7.18 -6.20 -16.07
CA SER A 46 -7.82 -5.38 -17.09
C SER A 46 -9.12 -4.81 -16.55
N GLU A 47 -9.22 -3.49 -16.46
CA GLU A 47 -10.38 -2.81 -15.89
C GLU A 47 -11.02 -1.86 -16.89
N LYS A 48 -12.35 -1.93 -16.98
CA LYS A 48 -13.17 -1.01 -17.76
C LYS A 48 -13.62 0.15 -16.88
N ILE A 49 -13.08 1.33 -17.14
CA ILE A 49 -13.42 2.55 -16.42
C ILE A 49 -14.49 3.31 -17.21
N SER A 50 -15.54 3.77 -16.53
CA SER A 50 -16.53 4.68 -17.10
C SER A 50 -16.61 5.94 -16.25
N TYR A 51 -16.46 7.09 -16.91
CA TYR A 51 -16.56 8.39 -16.27
C TYR A 51 -17.43 9.34 -17.10
N VAL A 52 -17.91 10.39 -16.46
CA VAL A 52 -18.71 11.45 -17.08
C VAL A 52 -18.01 12.78 -16.85
N GLY A 53 -17.57 13.42 -17.94
CA GLY A 53 -16.98 14.75 -17.95
C GLY A 53 -17.75 15.71 -18.86
N ALA A 54 -17.12 16.81 -19.24
CA ALA A 54 -17.73 17.85 -20.08
C ALA A 54 -18.22 17.34 -21.45
N GLU A 55 -17.45 16.44 -22.06
CA GLU A 55 -17.77 15.84 -23.36
C GLU A 55 -18.75 14.65 -23.24
N GLY A 56 -19.36 14.49 -22.06
CA GLY A 56 -20.30 13.41 -21.77
C GLY A 56 -19.63 12.17 -21.22
N ARG A 57 -20.27 11.02 -21.43
CA ARG A 57 -19.85 9.74 -20.86
C ARG A 57 -18.81 9.07 -21.74
N LYS A 58 -17.63 8.80 -21.17
CA LYS A 58 -16.56 8.04 -21.83
C LYS A 58 -16.39 6.67 -21.15
N LYS A 59 -15.84 5.73 -21.92
CA LYS A 59 -15.47 4.39 -21.45
C LYS A 59 -14.07 4.09 -21.95
N VAL A 60 -13.20 3.70 -21.04
CA VAL A 60 -11.81 3.41 -21.33
C VAL A 60 -11.40 2.11 -20.65
N TYR A 61 -10.35 1.49 -21.14
CA TYR A 61 -9.79 0.28 -20.54
C TYR A 61 -8.38 0.59 -20.06
N VAL A 62 -8.03 0.06 -18.89
CA VAL A 62 -6.69 0.16 -18.32
C VAL A 62 -6.23 -1.24 -17.95
N LEU A 63 -5.00 -1.55 -18.34
CA LEU A 63 -4.31 -2.78 -17.96
C LEU A 63 -3.17 -2.43 -17.00
N VAL A 64 -3.07 -3.16 -15.90
CA VAL A 64 -1.97 -3.04 -14.94
C VAL A 64 -1.33 -4.41 -14.79
N SER A 65 -0.06 -4.52 -15.18
CA SER A 65 0.72 -5.76 -15.07
C SER A 65 1.55 -5.76 -13.79
N PHE A 66 1.63 -6.92 -13.17
CA PHE A 66 2.31 -7.16 -11.92
C PHE A 66 3.39 -8.24 -12.08
N MET A 67 4.42 -8.17 -11.25
CA MET A 67 5.43 -9.22 -11.17
C MET A 67 5.98 -9.38 -9.74
N PRO A 68 6.45 -10.58 -9.38
CA PRO A 68 7.22 -10.75 -8.15
C PRO A 68 8.55 -10.03 -8.25
N VAL A 69 8.95 -9.40 -7.14
CA VAL A 69 10.22 -8.70 -6.99
C VAL A 69 10.87 -9.18 -5.70
N GLU A 70 12.06 -9.73 -5.84
CA GLU A 70 12.87 -10.18 -4.71
C GLU A 70 13.59 -9.00 -4.05
N GLY A 71 13.87 -9.13 -2.76
CA GLY A 71 14.73 -8.23 -2.01
C GLY A 71 15.20 -8.88 -0.72
N VAL A 72 15.84 -8.09 0.13
CA VAL A 72 16.36 -8.52 1.43
C VAL A 72 15.87 -7.55 2.49
N LEU A 73 15.18 -8.07 3.51
CA LEU A 73 14.76 -7.31 4.69
C LEU A 73 15.25 -8.00 5.94
N ASN A 74 15.93 -7.26 6.81
CA ASN A 74 16.48 -7.78 8.06
C ASN A 74 17.33 -9.04 7.82
N GLY A 75 18.13 -9.03 6.74
CA GLY A 75 18.97 -10.16 6.32
C GLY A 75 18.21 -11.37 5.78
N LYS A 76 16.88 -11.31 5.62
CA LYS A 76 16.06 -12.39 5.06
C LYS A 76 15.63 -12.06 3.64
N ARG A 77 15.73 -13.04 2.74
CA ARG A 77 15.17 -12.93 1.39
C ARG A 77 13.65 -12.85 1.49
N VAL A 78 13.08 -11.87 0.82
CA VAL A 78 11.64 -11.65 0.76
C VAL A 78 11.22 -11.41 -0.68
N VAL A 79 9.94 -11.66 -0.96
CA VAL A 79 9.34 -11.41 -2.28
C VAL A 79 8.04 -10.65 -2.06
N ILE A 80 7.86 -9.58 -2.83
CA ILE A 80 6.59 -8.85 -2.91
C ILE A 80 6.12 -8.85 -4.35
N GLU A 81 4.82 -8.61 -4.56
CA GLU A 81 4.32 -8.27 -5.89
C GLU A 81 4.34 -6.76 -6.10
N ARG A 82 4.84 -6.31 -7.25
CA ARG A 82 4.83 -4.91 -7.65
C ARG A 82 4.11 -4.70 -8.98
N PRO A 83 3.39 -3.57 -9.15
CA PRO A 83 3.01 -3.12 -10.49
C PRO A 83 4.26 -2.70 -11.26
N VAL A 84 4.32 -3.03 -12.55
CA VAL A 84 5.51 -2.76 -13.39
C VAL A 84 5.20 -2.18 -14.75
N GLU A 85 3.95 -2.26 -15.18
CA GLU A 85 3.50 -1.76 -16.46
C GLU A 85 2.04 -1.33 -16.39
N PHE A 86 1.75 -0.18 -16.98
CA PHE A 86 0.43 0.39 -17.16
C PHE A 86 0.21 0.57 -18.65
N PHE A 87 -0.93 0.09 -19.13
CA PHE A 87 -1.26 0.14 -20.54
C PHE A 87 -2.70 0.60 -20.73
N PHE A 88 -2.89 1.40 -21.77
CA PHE A 88 -4.18 1.94 -22.14
C PHE A 88 -4.43 1.59 -23.61
N PRO A 89 -5.22 0.54 -23.91
CA PRO A 89 -5.55 0.17 -25.27
C PRO A 89 -6.51 1.20 -25.87
N SER A 90 -5.95 2.27 -26.43
CA SER A 90 -6.68 3.26 -27.22
C SER A 90 -6.25 3.19 -28.68
N GLY A 91 -7.21 3.33 -29.62
CA GLY A 91 -6.96 3.27 -31.06
C GLY A 91 -5.90 4.30 -31.49
N GLN A 92 -4.72 3.85 -31.89
CA GLN A 92 -3.42 4.52 -31.80
C GLN A 92 -3.22 5.89 -32.52
N LEU A 93 -4.24 6.56 -33.05
CA LEU A 93 -4.07 7.62 -34.05
C LEU A 93 -4.66 9.01 -33.71
N SER A 94 -5.30 9.24 -32.55
CA SER A 94 -5.72 10.61 -32.15
C SER A 94 -4.63 11.32 -31.33
N SER A 95 -4.58 12.66 -31.38
CA SER A 95 -3.65 13.48 -30.58
C SER A 95 -3.85 13.31 -29.07
N GLU A 96 -5.10 13.12 -28.64
CA GLU A 96 -5.45 12.79 -27.25
C GLU A 96 -4.81 11.47 -26.78
N HIS A 97 -4.66 10.49 -27.69
CA HIS A 97 -4.06 9.20 -27.36
C HIS A 97 -2.52 9.26 -27.25
N GLN A 98 -1.85 10.26 -27.84
CA GLN A 98 -0.39 10.41 -27.71
C GLN A 98 0.00 10.75 -26.27
N TRP A 99 -0.70 11.69 -25.65
CA TRP A 99 -0.47 12.07 -24.25
C TRP A 99 -0.80 10.94 -23.29
N ILE A 100 -1.91 10.23 -23.50
CA ILE A 100 -2.26 9.03 -22.72
C ILE A 100 -1.13 8.00 -22.80
N THR A 101 -0.64 7.71 -24.00
CA THR A 101 0.44 6.73 -24.20
C THR A 101 1.73 7.19 -23.51
N ALA A 102 2.08 8.48 -23.61
CA ALA A 102 3.24 9.05 -22.93
C ALA A 102 3.11 8.94 -21.41
N THR A 103 1.95 9.32 -20.84
CA THR A 103 1.67 9.21 -19.40
C THR A 103 1.77 7.77 -18.90
N MET A 104 1.22 6.79 -19.63
CA MET A 104 1.30 5.38 -19.24
C MET A 104 2.73 4.83 -19.30
N ARG A 105 3.53 5.25 -20.29
CA ARG A 105 4.96 4.91 -20.37
C ARG A 105 5.75 5.51 -19.21
N SER A 106 5.50 6.77 -18.88
CA SER A 106 6.12 7.45 -17.73
C SER A 106 5.72 6.80 -16.40
N LEU A 107 4.44 6.45 -16.24
CA LEU A 107 3.95 5.77 -15.04
C LEU A 107 4.55 4.36 -14.90
N SER A 108 4.69 3.63 -16.00
CA SER A 108 5.37 2.33 -16.02
C SER A 108 6.85 2.44 -15.64
N LEU A 109 7.52 3.51 -16.09
CA LEU A 109 8.89 3.81 -15.67
C LEU A 109 8.96 4.11 -14.17
N ALA A 110 8.02 4.91 -13.64
CA ALA A 110 7.93 5.21 -12.21
C ALA A 110 7.72 3.95 -11.35
N ALA A 111 6.91 3.01 -11.83
CA ALA A 111 6.67 1.74 -11.16
C ALA A 111 7.88 0.83 -11.12
N ARG A 112 8.59 0.71 -12.24
CA ARG A 112 9.89 0.03 -12.27
C ARG A 112 10.95 0.71 -11.40
N GLY A 113 10.85 2.03 -11.25
CA GLY A 113 11.72 2.84 -10.38
C GLY A 113 11.35 2.80 -8.90
N GLY A 114 10.20 2.24 -8.52
CA GLY A 114 9.79 2.11 -7.12
C GLY A 114 9.10 3.34 -6.51
N TYR A 115 8.56 4.25 -7.34
CA TYR A 115 7.90 5.49 -6.89
C TYR A 115 6.54 5.73 -7.58
N VAL A 116 5.87 4.66 -8.02
CA VAL A 116 4.54 4.75 -8.67
C VAL A 116 3.48 5.36 -7.78
N THR A 117 3.54 5.11 -6.47
CA THR A 117 2.56 5.61 -5.51
C THR A 117 2.58 7.14 -5.47
N GLN A 118 3.78 7.73 -5.45
CA GLN A 118 3.99 9.18 -5.56
C GLN A 118 3.56 9.70 -6.94
N ALA A 119 3.93 9.00 -8.01
CA ALA A 119 3.54 9.39 -9.36
C ALA A 119 2.01 9.40 -9.55
N LEU A 120 1.29 8.43 -9.00
CA LEU A 120 -0.18 8.40 -9.01
C LEU A 120 -0.78 9.52 -8.16
N ALA A 121 -0.22 9.76 -6.98
CA ALA A 121 -0.65 10.87 -6.12
C ALA A 121 -0.50 12.22 -6.82
N ASP A 122 0.55 12.41 -7.62
CA ASP A 122 0.73 13.62 -8.42
C ASP A 122 -0.23 13.69 -9.62
N LEU A 123 -0.49 12.56 -10.30
CA LEU A 123 -1.50 12.53 -11.36
C LEU A 123 -2.92 12.84 -10.84
N ARG A 124 -3.22 12.51 -9.58
CA ARG A 124 -4.48 12.89 -8.91
C ARG A 124 -4.63 14.38 -8.64
N LYS A 125 -3.55 15.17 -8.75
CA LYS A 125 -3.59 16.63 -8.57
C LYS A 125 -3.75 17.39 -9.89
N VAL A 126 -3.77 16.68 -11.02
CA VAL A 126 -3.92 17.32 -12.34
C VAL A 126 -5.32 17.92 -12.43
N VAL A 127 -5.38 19.23 -12.66
CA VAL A 127 -6.61 20.01 -12.84
C VAL A 127 -6.81 20.35 -14.31
N TRP A 128 -8.05 20.64 -14.70
CA TRP A 128 -8.39 21.18 -16.02
C TRP A 128 -9.49 22.25 -15.92
N ASP A 129 -9.78 22.93 -17.02
CA ASP A 129 -10.76 24.02 -17.11
C ASP A 129 -12.17 23.56 -17.56
N LYS A 130 -12.32 22.30 -17.96
CA LYS A 130 -13.59 21.75 -18.47
C LYS A 130 -14.58 21.28 -17.36
N GLY A 131 -14.25 21.48 -16.08
CA GLY A 131 -15.13 21.18 -14.95
C GLY A 131 -15.11 19.72 -14.46
N LEU A 132 -15.72 19.42 -13.32
CA LEU A 132 -15.49 18.15 -12.61
C LEU A 132 -15.83 16.89 -13.42
N VAL A 133 -15.01 15.85 -13.24
CA VAL A 133 -15.21 14.52 -13.83
C VAL A 133 -15.76 13.56 -12.79
N ARG A 134 -16.96 13.03 -13.02
CA ARG A 134 -17.57 12.00 -12.15
C ARG A 134 -17.03 10.62 -12.52
N CYS A 135 -16.31 9.98 -11.61
CA CYS A 135 -15.74 8.64 -11.80
C CYS A 135 -15.72 7.86 -10.49
N GLY A 136 -16.31 6.66 -10.50
CA GLY A 136 -16.34 5.77 -9.33
C GLY A 136 -17.27 6.20 -8.20
N THR A 137 -17.16 5.46 -7.10
CA THR A 137 -17.87 5.72 -5.84
C THR A 137 -16.88 5.59 -4.68
N ASN A 138 -17.12 6.33 -3.61
CA ASN A 138 -16.34 6.21 -2.38
C ASN A 138 -16.85 5.05 -1.50
N ARG A 139 -16.20 4.83 -0.36
CA ARG A 139 -16.57 3.76 0.59
C ARG A 139 -18.00 3.84 1.13
N TRP A 140 -18.65 5.00 1.04
CA TRP A 140 -20.03 5.20 1.45
C TRP A 140 -21.03 5.11 0.27
N GLY A 141 -20.58 4.63 -0.90
CA GLY A 141 -21.41 4.50 -2.10
C GLY A 141 -21.76 5.83 -2.78
N LYS A 142 -21.18 6.95 -2.36
CA LYS A 142 -21.45 8.26 -2.99
C LYS A 142 -20.57 8.44 -4.23
N PRO A 143 -21.07 9.08 -5.30
CA PRO A 143 -20.27 9.36 -6.48
C PRO A 143 -19.05 10.20 -6.15
N MET A 144 -17.92 9.86 -6.76
CA MET A 144 -16.69 10.67 -6.65
C MET A 144 -16.53 11.61 -7.84
N PHE A 145 -16.00 12.79 -7.54
CA PHE A 145 -15.70 13.83 -8.52
C PHE A 145 -14.20 14.16 -8.45
N HIS A 146 -13.61 14.38 -9.63
CA HIS A 146 -12.19 14.60 -9.82
C HIS A 146 -11.98 15.86 -10.64
N ASP A 147 -10.85 16.54 -10.42
CA ASP A 147 -10.56 17.83 -11.07
C ASP A 147 -10.12 17.73 -12.54
N SER A 148 -9.96 16.51 -13.07
CA SER A 148 -9.70 16.25 -14.50
C SER A 148 -9.95 14.79 -14.88
N GLU A 149 -9.97 14.49 -16.18
CA GLU A 149 -10.00 13.10 -16.68
C GLU A 149 -8.75 12.32 -16.27
N VAL A 150 -7.58 12.98 -16.20
CA VAL A 150 -6.33 12.38 -15.75
C VAL A 150 -6.42 11.98 -14.29
N SER A 151 -6.92 12.87 -13.43
CA SER A 151 -7.14 12.56 -12.01
C SER A 151 -8.13 11.42 -11.81
N ALA A 152 -9.21 11.40 -12.60
CA ALA A 152 -10.20 10.33 -12.55
C ALA A 152 -9.60 8.95 -12.91
N VAL A 153 -8.77 8.89 -13.97
CA VAL A 153 -8.07 7.66 -14.37
C VAL A 153 -7.01 7.27 -13.33
N ALA A 154 -6.25 8.22 -12.80
CA ALA A 154 -5.25 7.97 -11.76
C ALA A 154 -5.88 7.39 -10.49
N TRP A 155 -7.04 7.93 -10.07
CA TRP A 155 -7.81 7.36 -8.98
C TRP A 155 -8.27 5.93 -9.30
N SER A 156 -8.78 5.65 -10.51
CA SER A 156 -9.15 4.28 -10.90
C SER A 156 -7.96 3.31 -10.88
N ILE A 157 -6.78 3.75 -11.32
CA ILE A 157 -5.55 2.95 -11.21
C ILE A 157 -5.20 2.70 -9.74
N GLN A 158 -5.28 3.72 -8.88
CA GLN A 158 -5.10 3.53 -7.44
C GLN A 158 -6.07 2.47 -6.89
N GLN A 159 -7.33 2.46 -7.34
CA GLN A 159 -8.29 1.43 -6.92
C GLN A 159 -7.90 0.02 -7.38
N ILE A 160 -7.30 -0.13 -8.56
CA ILE A 160 -6.72 -1.40 -9.02
C ILE A 160 -5.59 -1.82 -8.08
N LEU A 161 -4.67 -0.91 -7.75
CA LEU A 161 -3.55 -1.17 -6.85
C LEU A 161 -4.02 -1.50 -5.43
N TYR A 162 -5.05 -0.81 -4.95
CA TYR A 162 -5.69 -1.07 -3.66
C TYR A 162 -6.25 -2.49 -3.63
N ARG A 163 -7.08 -2.86 -4.61
CA ARG A 163 -7.64 -4.22 -4.70
C ARG A 163 -6.58 -5.31 -4.87
N ARG A 164 -5.43 -4.99 -5.46
CA ARG A 164 -4.29 -5.90 -5.55
C ARG A 164 -3.46 -5.94 -4.26
N GLY A 165 -3.78 -5.09 -3.28
CA GLY A 165 -3.11 -5.03 -2.00
C GLY A 165 -1.77 -4.30 -2.04
N PHE A 166 -1.49 -3.47 -3.05
CA PHE A 166 -0.23 -2.75 -3.18
C PHE A 166 -0.23 -1.37 -2.48
N VAL A 167 -1.37 -0.71 -2.46
CA VAL A 167 -1.61 0.54 -1.70
C VAL A 167 -2.77 0.34 -0.71
N ASP A 168 -2.89 1.23 0.26
CA ASP A 168 -4.05 1.28 1.16
C ASP A 168 -5.25 1.98 0.50
N ILE A 169 -6.35 2.12 1.25
CA ILE A 169 -7.60 2.71 0.77
C ILE A 169 -7.44 4.19 0.36
N ASP A 170 -6.57 4.92 1.04
CA ASP A 170 -6.30 6.34 0.79
C ASP A 170 -5.29 6.53 -0.36
N GLY A 171 -4.54 5.47 -0.68
CA GLY A 171 -3.56 5.41 -1.75
C GLY A 171 -2.12 5.51 -1.27
N ASN A 172 -1.88 5.35 0.03
CA ASN A 172 -0.51 5.32 0.56
C ASN A 172 0.12 3.95 0.35
N GLN A 173 1.45 3.94 0.35
CA GLN A 173 2.22 2.71 0.15
C GLN A 173 2.05 1.79 1.36
N VAL A 174 1.57 0.57 1.12
CA VAL A 174 1.50 -0.48 2.15
C VAL A 174 2.94 -0.85 2.56
N PRO A 175 3.21 -1.03 3.87
CA PRO A 175 4.52 -1.45 4.38
C PRO A 175 5.02 -2.76 3.76
N VAL A 176 6.33 -2.92 3.61
CA VAL A 176 6.92 -4.05 2.87
C VAL A 176 6.62 -5.38 3.55
N ASP A 177 6.68 -5.43 4.87
CA ASP A 177 6.36 -6.61 5.69
C ASP A 177 4.91 -7.10 5.47
N GLU A 178 3.98 -6.16 5.32
CA GLU A 178 2.60 -6.50 4.96
C GLU A 178 2.48 -6.99 3.51
N LEU A 179 3.20 -6.36 2.57
CA LEU A 179 3.23 -6.83 1.17
C LEU A 179 3.80 -8.25 1.03
N VAL A 180 4.83 -8.58 1.81
CA VAL A 180 5.39 -9.94 1.88
C VAL A 180 4.34 -10.92 2.38
N SER A 181 3.63 -10.56 3.45
CA SER A 181 2.53 -11.37 4.00
C SER A 181 1.41 -11.59 2.98
N ARG A 182 0.99 -10.54 2.27
CA ARG A 182 -0.06 -10.59 1.22
C ARG A 182 0.36 -11.47 0.04
N TYR A 183 1.62 -11.38 -0.39
CA TYR A 183 2.15 -12.20 -1.49
C TYR A 183 2.25 -13.68 -1.09
N ALA A 184 2.78 -13.97 0.11
CA ALA A 184 2.85 -15.33 0.65
C ALA A 184 1.45 -15.94 0.82
N HIS A 185 0.49 -15.17 1.32
CA HIS A 185 -0.91 -15.59 1.43
C HIS A 185 -1.46 -16.03 0.07
N ARG A 186 -1.26 -15.23 -0.98
CA ARG A 186 -1.73 -15.59 -2.33
C ARG A 186 -1.10 -16.89 -2.84
N LEU A 187 0.20 -17.08 -2.64
CA LEU A 187 0.87 -18.32 -3.05
C LEU A 187 0.32 -19.55 -2.29
N ALA A 188 0.01 -19.39 -1.01
CA ALA A 188 -0.49 -20.48 -0.18
C ALA A 188 -1.97 -20.83 -0.45
N HIS A 189 -2.83 -19.82 -0.70
CA HIS A 189 -4.29 -19.99 -0.79
C HIS A 189 -4.82 -19.95 -2.23
N GLY A 190 -3.99 -19.56 -3.19
CA GLY A 190 -4.36 -19.49 -4.61
C GLY A 190 -5.26 -18.30 -5.00
N HIS A 191 -5.57 -17.40 -4.07
CA HIS A 191 -6.35 -16.19 -4.35
C HIS A 191 -5.68 -14.94 -3.75
N PRO A 192 -5.83 -13.76 -4.37
CA PRO A 192 -5.23 -12.53 -3.87
C PRO A 192 -5.83 -12.13 -2.51
N TRP A 193 -5.10 -11.26 -1.80
CA TRP A 193 -5.65 -10.50 -0.68
C TRP A 193 -6.93 -9.79 -1.13
N GLN A 194 -7.93 -9.77 -0.25
CA GLN A 194 -9.19 -9.08 -0.50
C GLN A 194 -9.29 -7.88 0.43
N PRO A 195 -9.74 -6.71 -0.09
CA PRO A 195 -10.11 -5.59 0.76
C PRO A 195 -11.09 -6.02 1.86
N PRO A 196 -10.94 -5.52 3.09
CA PRO A 196 -11.92 -5.77 4.15
C PRO A 196 -13.30 -5.25 3.73
N GLU A 197 -14.35 -5.98 4.11
CA GLU A 197 -15.73 -5.58 3.83
C GLU A 197 -16.07 -4.29 4.59
N PRO A 198 -16.97 -3.42 4.08
CA PRO A 198 -17.31 -2.16 4.72
C PRO A 198 -17.75 -2.30 6.18
N GLU A 199 -18.43 -3.39 6.53
CA GLU A 199 -18.83 -3.68 7.91
C GLU A 199 -17.65 -4.05 8.82
N GLU A 200 -16.60 -4.65 8.25
CA GLU A 200 -15.40 -5.05 8.96
C GLU A 200 -14.52 -3.82 9.23
N VAL A 201 -14.39 -2.94 8.24
CA VAL A 201 -13.78 -1.60 8.41
C VAL A 201 -14.53 -0.79 9.45
N ALA A 202 -15.86 -0.74 9.38
CA ALA A 202 -16.66 -0.01 10.36
C ALA A 202 -16.54 -0.59 11.79
N ARG A 203 -16.28 -1.90 11.93
CA ARG A 203 -15.98 -2.53 13.22
C ARG A 203 -14.58 -2.16 13.71
N GLN A 204 -13.58 -2.18 12.83
CA GLN A 204 -12.20 -1.78 13.15
C GLN A 204 -12.12 -0.30 13.55
N GLU A 205 -12.75 0.60 12.80
CA GLU A 205 -12.81 2.03 13.12
C GLU A 205 -13.48 2.28 14.49
N ARG A 206 -14.54 1.52 14.84
CA ARG A 206 -15.15 1.59 16.18
C ARG A 206 -14.22 1.05 17.26
N ALA A 207 -13.56 -0.07 17.00
CA ALA A 207 -12.62 -0.66 17.95
C ALA A 207 -11.37 0.22 18.15
N GLU A 208 -10.91 0.92 17.13
CA GLU A 208 -9.84 1.93 17.24
C GLU A 208 -10.30 3.19 17.95
N GLN A 209 -11.58 3.58 17.84
CA GLN A 209 -12.16 4.66 18.66
C GLN A 209 -12.33 4.25 20.13
N GLU A 210 -12.59 2.96 20.40
CA GLU A 210 -12.69 2.40 21.76
C GLU A 210 -11.31 2.14 22.39
N ASN A 211 -10.29 1.78 21.58
CA ASN A 211 -8.90 1.56 22.01
C ASN A 211 -8.00 2.79 21.87
N GLY A 212 -8.47 3.84 21.21
CA GLY A 212 -7.79 5.12 21.17
C GLY A 212 -7.68 5.62 22.59
N ASP A 213 -6.45 5.75 23.09
CA ASP A 213 -6.15 6.16 24.45
C ASP A 213 -6.96 7.41 24.77
N GLY A 214 -8.04 7.22 25.53
CA GLY A 214 -8.90 8.30 25.97
C GLY A 214 -8.07 9.34 26.69
N PRO A 215 -8.53 10.60 26.77
CA PRO A 215 -7.78 11.63 27.46
C PRO A 215 -7.38 11.13 28.87
N THR A 216 -6.08 11.16 29.18
CA THR A 216 -5.50 10.52 30.36
C THR A 216 -6.31 10.84 31.61
N VAL A 217 -6.89 9.81 32.24
CA VAL A 217 -7.71 9.96 33.44
C VAL A 217 -6.79 10.28 34.61
N VAL A 218 -6.90 11.49 35.16
CA VAL A 218 -6.09 12.00 36.26
C VAL A 218 -6.74 11.82 37.64
N GLY A 219 -7.97 11.30 37.69
CA GLY A 219 -8.68 10.98 38.92
C GLY A 219 -10.20 10.89 38.76
N GLN A 220 -10.93 10.87 39.87
CA GLN A 220 -12.39 10.91 39.91
C GLN A 220 -12.91 12.23 40.46
N CYS A 221 -13.99 12.73 39.86
CA CYS A 221 -14.64 13.98 40.21
C CYS A 221 -15.24 13.89 41.63
N PRO A 222 -14.98 14.88 42.50
CA PRO A 222 -15.53 14.87 43.85
C PRO A 222 -17.05 15.07 43.90
N GLU A 223 -17.65 15.68 42.86
CA GLU A 223 -19.10 15.94 42.83
C GLU A 223 -19.92 14.78 42.29
N CYS A 224 -19.56 14.26 41.11
CA CYS A 224 -20.36 13.23 40.44
C CYS A 224 -19.66 11.87 40.31
N ARG A 225 -18.42 11.74 40.80
CA ARG A 225 -17.57 10.54 40.66
C ARG A 225 -17.25 10.13 39.22
N GLY A 226 -17.52 10.99 38.23
CA GLY A 226 -17.09 10.79 36.85
C GLY A 226 -15.58 10.96 36.68
N ASP A 227 -15.03 10.52 35.55
CA ASP A 227 -13.59 10.61 35.27
C ASP A 227 -13.15 12.08 35.08
N LEU A 228 -12.00 12.42 35.68
CA LEU A 228 -11.31 13.68 35.46
C LEU A 228 -10.24 13.49 34.40
N ILE A 229 -10.25 14.38 33.42
CA ILE A 229 -9.29 14.38 32.33
C ILE A 229 -8.47 15.66 32.32
N MET A 230 -7.31 15.61 31.69
CA MET A 230 -6.38 16.72 31.68
C MET A 230 -6.69 17.70 30.54
N MET A 231 -7.31 18.84 30.86
CA MET A 231 -7.59 19.92 29.89
C MET A 231 -6.83 21.18 30.29
N ASP A 232 -5.96 21.68 29.41
CA ASP A 232 -5.18 22.92 29.62
C ASP A 232 -4.39 22.96 30.93
N GLY A 233 -3.88 21.79 31.37
CA GLY A 233 -3.16 21.64 32.63
C GLY A 233 -4.05 21.60 33.87
N CYS A 234 -5.38 21.57 33.72
CA CYS A 234 -6.33 21.50 34.83
C CYS A 234 -7.25 20.26 34.84
N PRO A 235 -7.34 19.50 35.96
CA PRO A 235 -8.21 18.34 36.04
C PRO A 235 -9.68 18.74 35.92
N THR A 236 -10.33 18.29 34.85
CA THR A 236 -11.70 18.70 34.49
C THR A 236 -12.59 17.48 34.26
N CYS A 237 -13.80 17.50 34.84
CA CYS A 237 -14.83 16.48 34.65
C CYS A 237 -15.64 16.78 33.39
N TYR A 238 -15.04 16.53 32.23
CA TYR A 238 -15.63 16.88 30.93
C TYR A 238 -16.87 16.05 30.58
N ALA A 239 -16.86 14.74 30.86
CA ALA A 239 -17.98 13.85 30.56
C ALA A 239 -19.09 13.86 31.63
N GLY A 240 -18.89 14.56 32.76
CA GLY A 240 -19.78 14.56 33.91
C GLY A 240 -20.41 15.93 34.19
N CYS A 241 -20.15 16.47 35.37
CA CYS A 241 -20.82 17.67 35.88
C CYS A 241 -20.13 19.00 35.50
N GLY A 242 -18.99 18.96 34.79
CA GLY A 242 -18.24 20.15 34.41
C GLY A 242 -17.34 20.72 35.50
N TRP A 243 -17.17 20.03 36.64
CA TRP A 243 -16.26 20.44 37.71
C TRP A 243 -14.81 20.53 37.21
N SER A 244 -14.12 21.63 37.51
CA SER A 244 -12.70 21.85 37.22
C SER A 244 -11.96 22.26 38.49
N LYS A 245 -10.73 21.78 38.67
CA LYS A 245 -9.92 22.16 39.84
C LYS A 245 -9.48 23.64 39.80
N CYS A 246 -9.49 24.28 38.64
CA CYS A 246 -8.90 25.61 38.43
C CYS A 246 -9.91 26.73 38.21
N GLY A 247 -11.22 26.44 38.23
CA GLY A 247 -12.28 27.43 38.08
C GLY A 247 -13.57 26.86 37.53
#